data_AF-A0A3D8YSK6-F1
#
_entry.id   AF-A0A3D8YSK6-F1
#
_cell.length_a   1.000
_cell.length_b   1.000
_cell.length_c   1.000
_cell.angle_alpha   90.00
_cell.angle_beta   90.00
_cell.angle_gamma   90.00
#
_symmetry.space_group_name_H-M   'P 1'
#
loop_
_entity.id
_entity.type
_entity.pdbx_description
1 polymer ?
#
loop_
_entity_poly.entity_id
_entity_poly.type
_entity_poly.pdbx_seq_one_letter_code
_entity_poly.pdbx_strand_id
1 'polypeptide(L)'
;MDSQLISFIYGLQTENPKQAVELWILGVKNRSGAVQYAVLSPSLQKRTQKEFEEKGWVTGQSSPWVGNVHFVKVNKISDSKVRYTIAYDLLTSYANFGRGYKVITVEKNPDPNRTNWFITKIKTTYFPNEAITPAETVAK
;
A
#
# COMPACT_ATOMS: atom_id res chain seq x y z
N MET A 1 -1.18 -26.69 6.19
CA MET A 1 -0.74 -25.28 6.24
C MET A 1 -1.40 -24.47 5.13
N ASP A 2 -1.46 -25.00 3.91
CA ASP A 2 -2.00 -24.30 2.74
C ASP A 2 -3.47 -23.85 2.88
N SER A 3 -4.35 -24.69 3.44
CA SER A 3 -5.77 -24.32 3.64
C SER A 3 -5.95 -23.15 4.62
N GLN A 4 -5.15 -23.09 5.69
CA GLN A 4 -5.20 -22.02 6.68
C GLN A 4 -4.64 -20.71 6.11
N LEU A 5 -3.55 -20.79 5.33
CA LEU A 5 -2.99 -19.62 4.64
C LEU A 5 -3.98 -19.07 3.60
N ILE A 6 -4.62 -19.95 2.82
CA ILE A 6 -5.65 -19.56 1.86
C ILE A 6 -6.83 -18.88 2.58
N SER A 7 -7.33 -19.48 3.67
CA SER A 7 -8.40 -18.90 4.48
C SER A 7 -8.04 -17.52 5.03
N PHE A 8 -6.80 -17.35 5.53
CA PHE A 8 -6.29 -16.08 6.02
C PHE A 8 -6.22 -15.01 4.92
N ILE A 9 -5.67 -15.34 3.75
CA ILE A 9 -5.58 -14.41 2.61
C ILE A 9 -6.98 -14.04 2.10
N TYR A 10 -7.92 -14.99 2.09
CA TYR A 10 -9.33 -14.68 1.80
C TYR A 10 -9.94 -13.72 2.83
N GLY A 11 -9.71 -13.94 4.12
CA GLY A 11 -10.20 -13.06 5.18
C GLY A 11 -9.61 -11.64 5.15
N LEU A 12 -8.45 -11.46 4.52
CA LEU A 12 -7.82 -10.15 4.30
C LEU A 12 -8.33 -9.42 3.05
N GLN A 13 -9.19 -10.04 2.25
CA GLN A 13 -9.72 -9.37 1.05
C GLN A 13 -10.55 -8.15 1.44
N THR A 14 -10.16 -7.00 0.90
CA THR A 14 -10.84 -5.75 1.21
C THR A 14 -12.11 -5.60 0.38
N GLU A 15 -13.22 -5.29 1.03
CA GLU A 15 -14.56 -5.26 0.41
C GLU A 15 -14.90 -3.88 -0.18
N ASN A 16 -14.14 -2.85 0.23
CA ASN A 16 -14.28 -1.51 -0.31
C ASN A 16 -12.90 -0.87 -0.58
N PRO A 17 -12.83 0.14 -1.45
CA PRO A 17 -11.55 0.68 -1.90
C PRO A 17 -10.75 1.38 -0.79
N LYS A 18 -11.41 1.91 0.24
CA LYS A 18 -10.73 2.59 1.35
C LYS A 18 -10.01 1.59 2.24
N GLN A 19 -10.64 0.44 2.53
CA GLN A 19 -10.04 -0.65 3.30
C GLN A 19 -8.73 -1.14 2.66
N ALA A 20 -8.66 -1.24 1.32
CA ALA A 20 -7.42 -1.60 0.62
C ALA A 20 -6.27 -0.67 0.99
N VAL A 21 -6.53 0.64 1.01
CA VAL A 21 -5.52 1.66 1.34
C VAL A 21 -5.18 1.63 2.84
N GLU A 22 -6.17 1.50 3.71
CA GLU A 22 -5.96 1.43 5.16
C GLU A 22 -5.13 0.20 5.56
N LEU A 23 -5.40 -0.95 4.97
CA LEU A 23 -4.64 -2.17 5.21
C LEU A 23 -3.22 -2.07 4.65
N TRP A 24 -3.03 -1.44 3.49
CA TRP A 24 -1.69 -1.14 2.98
C TRP A 24 -0.92 -0.21 3.93
N ILE A 25 -1.55 0.86 4.43
CA ILE A 25 -0.97 1.79 5.41
C ILE A 25 -0.58 1.05 6.69
N LEU A 26 -1.42 0.13 7.17
CA LEU A 26 -1.07 -0.72 8.32
C LEU A 26 0.18 -1.55 8.03
N GLY A 27 0.28 -2.13 6.84
CA GLY A 27 1.49 -2.83 6.39
C GLY A 27 2.73 -1.94 6.36
N VAL A 28 2.61 -0.68 5.93
CA VAL A 28 3.72 0.31 5.97
C VAL A 28 4.14 0.62 7.41
N LYS A 29 3.18 0.93 8.29
CA LYS A 29 3.44 1.24 9.70
C LYS A 29 4.11 0.07 10.43
N ASN A 30 3.69 -1.15 10.13
CA ASN A 30 4.20 -2.36 10.76
C ASN A 30 5.41 -2.97 10.03
N ARG A 31 5.93 -2.30 8.98
CA ARG A 31 7.05 -2.79 8.16
C ARG A 31 6.82 -4.18 7.56
N SER A 32 5.55 -4.54 7.38
CA SER A 32 5.11 -5.84 6.88
C SER A 32 4.90 -5.78 5.38
N GLY A 33 5.91 -6.27 4.64
CA GLY A 33 5.81 -6.43 3.20
C GLY A 33 4.72 -7.44 2.80
N ALA A 34 4.47 -8.47 3.61
CA ALA A 34 3.40 -9.43 3.37
C ALA A 34 2.01 -8.78 3.38
N VAL A 35 1.71 -7.92 4.37
CA VAL A 35 0.44 -7.18 4.42
C VAL A 35 0.32 -6.21 3.25
N GLN A 36 1.40 -5.49 2.92
CA GLN A 36 1.41 -4.60 1.76
C GLN A 36 1.16 -5.35 0.46
N TYR A 37 1.79 -6.52 0.28
CA TYR A 37 1.67 -7.37 -0.90
C TYR A 37 0.27 -7.98 -1.05
N ALA A 38 -0.36 -8.39 0.05
CA ALA A 38 -1.66 -9.05 0.06
C ALA A 38 -2.79 -8.19 -0.56
N VAL A 39 -2.68 -6.86 -0.50
CA VAL A 39 -3.68 -5.93 -1.04
C VAL A 39 -3.37 -5.42 -2.45
N LEU A 40 -2.26 -5.84 -3.04
CA LEU A 40 -1.90 -5.47 -4.41
C LEU A 40 -2.69 -6.30 -5.43
N SER A 41 -2.89 -5.75 -6.62
CA SER A 41 -3.49 -6.51 -7.72
C SER A 41 -2.59 -7.68 -8.15
N PRO A 42 -3.12 -8.77 -8.72
CA PRO A 42 -2.31 -9.90 -9.19
C PRO A 42 -1.16 -9.48 -10.13
N SER A 43 -1.41 -8.48 -10.98
CA SER A 43 -0.41 -7.90 -11.87
C SER A 43 0.71 -7.16 -11.14
N LEU A 44 0.39 -6.44 -10.07
CA LEU A 44 1.36 -5.69 -9.27
C LEU A 44 2.14 -6.65 -8.36
N GLN A 45 1.45 -7.63 -7.75
CA GLN A 45 2.05 -8.75 -7.04
C GLN A 45 3.13 -9.44 -7.88
N LYS A 46 2.78 -9.93 -9.08
CA LYS A 46 3.72 -10.59 -9.99
C LYS A 46 4.95 -9.73 -10.31
N ARG A 47 4.77 -8.41 -10.44
CA ARG A 47 5.86 -7.48 -10.75
C ARG A 47 6.80 -7.22 -9.57
N THR A 48 6.29 -7.25 -8.35
CA THR A 48 7.02 -6.81 -7.14
C THR A 48 7.47 -7.97 -6.26
N GLN A 49 6.99 -9.19 -6.52
CA GLN A 49 7.23 -10.38 -5.69
C GLN A 49 8.72 -10.57 -5.38
N LYS A 50 9.55 -10.59 -6.42
CA LYS A 50 11.00 -10.79 -6.27
C LYS A 50 11.63 -9.78 -5.32
N GLU A 51 11.26 -8.50 -5.42
CA GLU A 51 11.81 -7.45 -4.56
C GLU A 51 11.32 -7.59 -3.10
N PHE A 52 10.07 -8.00 -2.89
CA PHE A 52 9.59 -8.33 -1.54
C PHE A 52 10.33 -9.53 -0.94
N GLU A 53 10.57 -10.58 -1.73
CA GLU A 53 11.32 -11.77 -1.31
C GLU A 53 12.78 -11.44 -0.98
N GLU A 54 13.47 -10.66 -1.81
CA GLU A 54 14.85 -10.21 -1.59
C GLU A 54 14.99 -9.36 -0.32
N LYS A 55 13.96 -8.59 0.04
CA LYS A 55 13.89 -7.83 1.30
C LYS A 55 13.42 -8.66 2.49
N GLY A 56 13.21 -9.97 2.32
CA GLY A 56 12.74 -10.87 3.38
C GLY A 56 11.35 -10.52 3.90
N TRP A 57 10.49 -9.94 3.05
CA TRP A 57 9.15 -9.44 3.41
C TRP A 57 9.13 -8.33 4.46
N VAL A 58 10.28 -7.70 4.73
CA VAL A 58 10.39 -6.50 5.56
C VAL A 58 10.47 -5.27 4.66
N THR A 59 9.80 -4.20 5.05
CA THR A 59 9.75 -2.95 4.27
C THR A 59 9.92 -1.74 5.17
N GLY A 60 10.24 -0.58 4.58
CA GLY A 60 10.53 0.62 5.34
C GLY A 60 11.85 0.53 6.09
N GLN A 61 12.04 1.42 7.07
CA GLN A 61 13.23 1.48 7.91
C GLN A 61 12.87 1.97 9.32
N SER A 62 13.83 1.91 10.24
CA SER A 62 13.64 2.35 11.62
C SER A 62 13.55 3.86 11.77
N SER A 63 14.33 4.60 10.99
CA SER A 63 14.32 6.06 10.93
C SER A 63 14.94 6.53 9.61
N PRO A 64 14.35 7.51 8.92
CA PRO A 64 13.02 8.06 9.21
C PRO A 64 11.90 7.07 8.85
N TRP A 65 10.77 7.14 9.57
CA TRP A 65 9.56 6.34 9.33
C TRP A 65 8.34 7.20 8.98
N VAL A 66 7.37 6.58 8.33
CA VAL A 66 6.10 7.21 7.99
C VAL A 66 5.20 7.27 9.23
N GLY A 67 4.75 8.47 9.60
CA GLY A 67 3.83 8.75 10.70
C GLY A 67 2.66 9.63 10.27
N ASN A 68 1.68 9.81 11.16
CA ASN A 68 0.54 10.74 11.00
C ASN A 68 -0.21 10.64 9.65
N VAL A 69 -0.29 9.42 9.10
CA VAL A 69 -0.93 9.17 7.80
C VAL A 69 -2.42 9.48 7.84
N HIS A 70 -2.89 10.29 6.90
CA HIS A 70 -4.31 10.62 6.75
C HIS A 70 -4.69 10.82 5.28
N PHE A 71 -5.97 10.61 4.96
CA PHE A 71 -6.51 10.87 3.64
C PHE A 71 -6.72 12.37 3.45
N VAL A 72 -6.23 12.91 2.33
CA VAL A 72 -6.41 14.34 1.97
C VAL A 72 -7.34 14.54 0.77
N LYS A 73 -7.48 13.53 -0.09
CA LYS A 73 -8.38 13.59 -1.24
C LYS A 73 -8.89 12.21 -1.63
N VAL A 74 -10.16 12.15 -2.02
CA VAL A 74 -10.78 10.98 -2.65
C VAL A 74 -11.33 11.42 -4.00
N ASN A 75 -10.97 10.71 -5.07
CA ASN A 75 -11.48 10.93 -6.41
C ASN A 75 -12.07 9.63 -6.95
N LYS A 76 -13.39 9.55 -7.04
CA LYS A 76 -14.11 8.44 -7.67
C LYS A 76 -14.01 8.61 -9.19
N ILE A 77 -13.20 7.78 -9.84
CA ILE A 77 -12.98 7.84 -11.30
C ILE A 77 -14.11 7.08 -12.02
N SER A 78 -14.55 5.96 -11.44
CA SER A 78 -15.71 5.18 -11.88
C SER A 78 -16.23 4.34 -10.70
N ASP A 79 -17.28 3.53 -10.92
CA ASP A 79 -17.77 2.58 -9.92
C ASP A 79 -16.79 1.45 -9.59
N SER A 80 -15.80 1.21 -10.46
CA SER A 80 -14.77 0.18 -10.30
C SER A 80 -13.39 0.76 -10.02
N LYS A 81 -13.25 2.08 -9.89
CA LYS A 81 -11.94 2.74 -9.78
C LYS A 81 -11.98 3.99 -8.91
N VAL A 82 -11.17 4.00 -7.86
CA VAL A 82 -11.04 5.13 -6.94
C VAL A 82 -9.57 5.49 -6.78
N ARG A 83 -9.29 6.79 -6.67
CA ARG A 83 -7.97 7.31 -6.38
C ARG A 83 -7.99 8.05 -5.05
N TYR A 84 -7.09 7.66 -4.16
CA TYR A 84 -6.85 8.33 -2.89
C TYR A 84 -5.55 9.13 -2.98
N THR A 85 -5.55 10.30 -2.37
CA THR A 85 -4.32 11.00 -2.00
C THR A 85 -4.22 10.94 -0.49
N ILE A 86 -3.08 10.46 0.00
CA ILE A 86 -2.74 10.46 1.42
C ILE A 86 -1.59 11.42 1.65
N ALA A 87 -1.58 12.04 2.82
CA ALA A 87 -0.44 12.78 3.35
C ALA A 87 0.07 12.06 4.61
N TYR A 88 1.35 12.23 4.87
CA TYR A 88 2.03 11.65 6.03
C TYR A 88 3.21 12.52 6.42
N ASP A 89 3.63 12.39 7.67
CA ASP A 89 4.85 13.02 8.14
C ASP A 89 5.99 12.00 8.08
N LEU A 90 7.18 12.45 7.70
CA LEU A 90 8.40 11.65 7.74
C LEU A 90 9.14 11.95 9.05
N LEU A 91 9.16 11.01 9.98
CA LEU A 91 9.57 11.23 11.36
C LEU A 91 10.87 10.51 11.69
N THR A 92 11.69 11.11 12.53
CA THR A 92 12.79 10.46 13.26
C THR A 92 12.51 10.53 14.77
N SER A 93 13.38 9.93 15.59
CA SER A 93 13.29 10.03 17.04
C SER A 93 13.46 11.45 17.59
N TYR A 94 13.99 12.38 16.79
CA TYR A 94 14.37 13.72 17.24
C TYR A 94 13.78 14.85 16.38
N ALA A 95 13.17 14.55 15.23
CA ALA A 95 12.67 15.57 14.32
C ALA A 95 11.52 15.08 13.43
N ASN A 96 10.73 16.03 12.93
CA ASN A 96 9.83 15.84 11.81
C ASN A 96 10.49 16.42 10.55
N PHE A 97 10.80 15.58 9.57
CA PHE A 97 11.48 15.97 8.33
C PHE A 97 10.53 16.63 7.33
N GLY A 98 9.23 16.60 7.58
CA GLY A 98 8.21 17.26 6.78
C GLY A 98 7.13 16.30 6.28
N ARG A 99 6.33 16.78 5.33
CA ARG A 99 5.12 16.10 4.86
C ARG A 99 5.28 15.56 3.44
N GLY A 100 5.13 14.25 3.30
CA GLY A 100 5.09 13.56 2.02
C GLY A 100 3.67 13.29 1.54
N TYR A 101 3.55 12.89 0.27
CA TYR A 101 2.28 12.57 -0.36
C TYR A 101 2.39 11.32 -1.22
N LYS A 102 1.35 10.47 -1.14
CA LYS A 102 1.17 9.34 -2.06
C LYS A 102 -0.20 9.41 -2.72
N VAL A 103 -0.23 9.04 -3.99
CA VAL A 103 -1.46 8.87 -4.78
C VAL A 103 -1.64 7.39 -5.05
N ILE A 104 -2.68 6.80 -4.47
CA ILE A 104 -2.97 5.37 -4.52
C ILE A 104 -4.22 5.17 -5.39
N THR A 105 -4.11 4.33 -6.40
CA THR A 105 -5.24 3.91 -7.25
C THR A 105 -5.66 2.52 -6.85
N VAL A 106 -6.96 2.37 -6.61
CA VAL A 106 -7.60 1.13 -6.19
C VAL A 106 -8.66 0.77 -7.22
N GLU A 107 -8.67 -0.48 -7.64
CA GLU A 107 -9.61 -0.99 -8.64
C GLU A 107 -10.33 -2.23 -8.09
N LYS A 108 -11.61 -2.34 -8.44
CA LYS A 108 -12.41 -3.51 -8.10
C LYS A 108 -11.90 -4.71 -8.88
N ASN A 109 -11.97 -5.89 -8.28
CA ASN A 109 -11.70 -7.13 -8.98
C ASN A 109 -12.58 -7.20 -10.25
N PRO A 110 -11.99 -7.41 -11.45
CA PRO A 110 -12.76 -7.51 -12.68
C PRO A 110 -13.55 -8.82 -12.80
N ASP A 111 -13.25 -9.84 -11.99
CA ASP A 111 -14.05 -11.07 -11.91
C ASP A 111 -15.46 -10.75 -11.37
N PRO A 112 -16.54 -11.00 -12.13
CA PRO A 112 -17.91 -10.67 -11.71
C PRO A 112 -18.37 -11.42 -10.45
N ASN A 113 -17.73 -12.53 -10.10
CA ASN A 113 -18.02 -13.30 -8.89
C ASN A 113 -17.26 -12.79 -7.66
N ARG A 114 -16.48 -11.72 -7.80
CA ARG A 114 -15.65 -11.16 -6.75
C ARG A 114 -16.00 -9.70 -6.50
N THR A 115 -16.09 -9.35 -5.23
CA THR A 115 -16.43 -7.98 -4.79
C THR A 115 -15.22 -7.22 -4.24
N ASN A 116 -14.10 -7.91 -4.08
CA ASN A 116 -12.94 -7.37 -3.41
C ASN A 116 -12.21 -6.31 -4.25
N TRP A 117 -11.41 -5.49 -3.59
CA TRP A 117 -10.64 -4.40 -4.19
C TRP A 117 -9.14 -4.62 -4.03
N PHE A 118 -8.37 -4.07 -4.97
CA PHE A 118 -6.91 -4.15 -4.97
C PHE A 118 -6.27 -2.81 -5.27
N ILE A 119 -5.08 -2.58 -4.72
CA ILE A 119 -4.20 -1.49 -5.16
C ILE A 119 -3.55 -1.87 -6.48
N THR A 120 -3.79 -1.06 -7.52
CA THR A 120 -3.20 -1.27 -8.85
C THR A 120 -2.05 -0.32 -9.14
N LYS A 121 -1.94 0.78 -8.38
CA LYS A 121 -0.88 1.77 -8.58
C LYS A 121 -0.64 2.60 -7.32
N ILE A 122 0.63 2.79 -6.99
CA ILE A 122 1.05 3.76 -5.98
C ILE A 122 2.06 4.69 -6.62
N LYS A 123 1.76 6.00 -6.60
CA LYS A 123 2.70 7.04 -6.97
C LYS A 123 3.13 7.78 -5.71
N THR A 124 4.43 7.92 -5.52
CA THR A 124 5.02 8.62 -4.38
C THR A 124 5.75 9.84 -4.88
N THR A 125 5.43 11.01 -4.33
CA THR A 125 6.24 12.20 -4.57
C THR A 125 7.59 11.98 -3.92
N TYR A 126 8.69 12.18 -4.66
CA TYR A 126 10.03 12.01 -4.10
C TYR A 126 10.19 12.83 -2.82
N PHE A 127 10.63 12.16 -1.75
CA PHE A 127 10.96 12.76 -0.47
C PHE A 127 12.34 12.25 -0.02
N PRO A 128 13.33 13.12 0.23
CA PRO A 128 14.66 12.70 0.67
C PRO A 128 14.63 11.80 1.92
N ASN A 129 15.41 10.72 1.89
CA ASN A 129 15.55 9.75 2.99
C ASN A 129 14.33 8.88 3.28
N GLU A 130 13.22 9.01 2.53
CA GLU A 130 12.09 8.11 2.67
C GLU A 130 12.42 6.71 2.10
N ALA A 131 12.10 5.66 2.87
CA ALA A 131 12.13 4.30 2.36
C ALA A 131 10.90 4.03 1.48
N ILE A 132 11.15 3.63 0.25
CA ILE A 132 10.11 3.34 -0.75
C ILE A 132 9.82 1.83 -0.76
N THR A 133 8.54 1.45 -0.74
CA THR A 133 8.14 0.04 -0.82
C THR A 133 8.16 -0.45 -2.28
N PRO A 134 8.32 -1.77 -2.53
CA PRO A 134 8.45 -2.31 -3.90
C PRO A 134 7.31 -1.95 -4.86
N ALA A 135 6.10 -1.72 -4.35
CA ALA A 135 4.93 -1.42 -5.15
C ALA A 135 4.81 0.05 -5.58
N GLU A 136 5.71 0.90 -5.12
CA GLU A 136 5.67 2.35 -5.34
C GLU A 136 6.47 2.76 -6.56
N THR A 137 5.91 3.69 -7.33
CA THR A 137 6.65 4.42 -8.36
C THR A 137 6.90 5.84 -7.88
N VAL A 138 8.17 6.23 -7.83
CA VAL A 138 8.56 7.58 -7.42
C VAL A 138 8.42 8.56 -8.60
N ALA A 139 7.63 9.61 -8.39
CA ALA A 139 7.59 10.76 -9.29
C ALA A 139 8.67 11.77 -8.84
N LYS A 140 9.59 12.08 -9.76
CA LYS A 140 10.53 13.19 -9.60
C LYS A 140 9.84 14.51 -9.89
#